data_AF-A0A165GFV2-F1
#
_entry.id   AF-A0A165GFV2-F1
#
_cell.length_a   1.000
_cell.length_b   1.000
_cell.length_c   1.000
_cell.angle_alpha   90.00
_cell.angle_beta   90.00
_cell.angle_gamma   90.00
#
_symmetry.space_group_name_H-M   'P 1'
#
loop_
_entity.id
_entity.type
_entity.pdbx_description
1 polymer ?
#
loop_
_entity_poly.entity_id
_entity_poly.type
_entity_poly.pdbx_seq_one_letter_code
_entity_poly.pdbx_strand_id
1 'polypeptide(L)'
;MIPVTSPGPLPAEALALPFMSDQLEKIEKSSASTNHKNLLKAAIVDAPSLHGRQNNAWAVNDAKPEHLDDLAEYYYTSILVPVRAAGGKTPAPRSHPFRNEFDSTVTAEPEKCLSTLKALVRDGSKCVITGKVDGKHAPGDTTWMDFARTEAAHIMPFSLNDFEETDVPMMAKKTAVWAALQTFSGCPLDGLRGDGINSMENVLTLEAYMHQMFGELILALEPIEAQPNVYRILTSGYAKKSRGLPDFVTLSDHSNSGKALPNPAYLSLHAAICKVLHASGRAEELDRIFEDLNEGETFALSHDGSMANLLEIALLRAVAVH
;
A
#
# COMPACT_ATOMS: atom_id res chain seq x y z
N MET A 1 45.55 27.49 -24.59
CA MET A 1 44.63 26.37 -24.78
C MET A 1 43.65 26.39 -23.62
N ILE A 2 42.39 26.75 -23.87
CA ILE A 2 41.32 26.63 -22.89
C ILE A 2 40.86 25.17 -22.94
N PRO A 3 40.89 24.41 -21.83
CA PRO A 3 40.40 23.04 -21.86
C PRO A 3 38.90 23.08 -22.05
N VAL A 4 38.44 22.63 -23.21
CA VAL A 4 37.02 22.40 -23.49
C VAL A 4 36.65 21.10 -22.77
N THR A 5 36.22 21.23 -21.51
CA THR A 5 35.47 20.17 -20.85
C THR A 5 34.07 20.19 -21.43
N SER A 6 33.80 19.31 -22.40
CA SER A 6 32.44 19.08 -22.87
C SER A 6 31.62 18.59 -21.67
N PRO A 7 30.49 19.23 -21.33
CA PRO A 7 29.60 18.69 -20.30
C PRO A 7 29.21 17.29 -20.76
N GLY A 8 29.36 16.29 -19.89
CA GLY A 8 28.84 14.95 -20.15
C GLY A 8 27.33 14.99 -20.42
N PRO A 9 26.73 13.90 -20.93
CA PRO A 9 25.29 13.82 -21.11
C PRO A 9 24.59 14.22 -19.80
N LEU A 10 23.59 15.10 -19.89
CA LEU A 10 22.80 15.48 -18.73
C LEU A 10 22.21 14.21 -18.08
N PRO A 11 22.23 14.08 -16.74
CA PRO A 11 21.61 12.97 -16.06
C PRO A 11 20.15 12.81 -16.50
N ALA A 12 19.66 11.58 -16.67
CA ALA A 12 18.29 11.30 -17.13
C ALA A 12 17.22 12.03 -16.29
N GLU A 13 17.49 12.22 -15.00
CA GLU A 13 16.62 12.98 -14.08
C GLU A 13 16.52 14.47 -14.44
N ALA A 14 17.62 15.10 -14.88
CA ALA A 14 17.65 16.51 -15.28
C ALA A 14 16.82 16.77 -16.56
N LEU A 15 16.71 15.77 -17.44
CA LEU A 15 15.88 15.84 -18.65
C LEU A 15 14.41 15.51 -18.38
N ALA A 16 14.11 14.74 -17.34
CA ALA A 16 12.76 14.36 -16.95
C ALA A 16 12.01 15.50 -16.25
N LEU A 17 12.71 16.34 -15.48
CA LEU A 17 12.11 17.41 -14.67
C LEU A 17 11.31 18.45 -15.48
N PRO A 18 11.81 18.98 -16.62
CA PRO A 18 11.02 19.90 -17.45
C PRO A 18 9.75 19.24 -17.99
N PHE A 19 9.87 18.02 -18.53
CA PHE A 19 8.71 17.28 -19.04
C PHE A 19 7.65 17.07 -17.96
N MET A 20 8.02 16.62 -16.76
CA MET A 20 7.09 16.45 -15.65
C MET A 20 6.45 17.78 -15.24
N SER A 21 7.22 18.88 -15.26
CA SER A 21 6.71 20.22 -14.94
C SER A 21 5.64 20.68 -15.93
N ASP A 22 5.83 20.41 -17.23
CA ASP A 22 4.84 20.71 -18.27
C ASP A 22 3.53 19.96 -18.03
N GLN A 23 3.60 18.69 -17.60
CA GLN A 23 2.40 17.90 -17.30
C GLN A 23 1.68 18.38 -16.04
N LEU A 24 2.41 18.82 -15.01
CA LEU A 24 1.82 19.45 -13.83
C LEU A 24 1.08 20.75 -14.19
N GLU A 25 1.63 21.55 -15.10
CA GLU A 25 0.97 22.76 -15.61
C GLU A 25 -0.26 22.44 -16.45
N LYS A 26 -0.20 21.39 -17.29
CA LYS A 26 -1.36 20.88 -18.03
C LYS A 26 -2.50 20.47 -17.10
N ILE A 27 -2.20 19.77 -16.02
CA ILE A 27 -3.20 19.40 -15.00
C ILE A 27 -3.79 20.64 -14.34
N GLU A 28 -2.96 21.63 -13.99
CA GLU A 28 -3.44 22.85 -13.34
C GLU A 28 -4.42 23.63 -14.22
N LYS A 29 -4.11 23.76 -15.52
CA LYS A 29 -4.92 24.50 -16.49
C LYS A 29 -6.14 23.74 -17.00
N SER A 30 -6.31 22.46 -16.69
CA SER A 30 -7.42 21.65 -17.19
C SER A 30 -8.76 22.00 -16.53
N SER A 31 -9.86 21.47 -17.06
CA SER A 31 -11.19 21.57 -16.47
C SER A 31 -11.48 20.50 -15.40
N ALA A 32 -10.51 19.61 -15.11
CA ALA A 32 -10.70 18.51 -14.17
C ALA A 32 -11.05 19.00 -12.75
N SER A 33 -11.72 18.16 -11.97
CA SER A 33 -12.08 18.49 -10.59
C SER A 33 -10.84 18.74 -9.72
N THR A 34 -10.96 19.53 -8.64
CA THR A 34 -9.84 19.81 -7.73
C THR A 34 -9.22 18.52 -7.19
N ASN A 35 -10.04 17.54 -6.79
CA ASN A 35 -9.57 16.28 -6.24
C ASN A 35 -8.82 15.46 -7.30
N HIS A 36 -9.31 15.43 -8.54
CA HIS A 36 -8.65 14.75 -9.66
C HIS A 36 -7.34 15.41 -10.06
N LYS A 37 -7.29 16.74 -10.11
CA LYS A 37 -6.04 17.48 -10.32
C LYS A 37 -5.01 17.14 -9.25
N ASN A 38 -5.42 17.16 -7.98
CA ASN A 38 -4.52 16.85 -6.87
C ASN A 38 -4.03 15.41 -6.91
N LEU A 39 -4.91 14.45 -7.24
CA LEU A 39 -4.55 13.04 -7.41
C LEU A 39 -3.49 12.86 -8.50
N LEU A 40 -3.70 13.40 -9.70
CA LEU A 40 -2.77 13.25 -10.81
C LEU A 40 -1.42 13.93 -10.54
N LYS A 41 -1.43 15.11 -9.92
CA LYS A 41 -0.19 15.79 -9.52
C LYS A 41 0.58 14.97 -8.50
N ALA A 42 -0.09 14.47 -7.46
CA ALA A 42 0.52 13.60 -6.47
C ALA A 42 1.04 12.33 -7.12
N ALA A 43 0.34 11.74 -8.08
CA ALA A 43 0.84 10.56 -8.80
C ALA A 43 2.14 10.83 -9.57
N ILE A 44 2.31 12.00 -10.17
CA ILE A 44 3.57 12.40 -10.81
C ILE A 44 4.68 12.68 -9.78
N VAL A 45 4.36 13.31 -8.65
CA VAL A 45 5.35 13.77 -7.68
C VAL A 45 5.80 12.65 -6.73
N ASP A 46 4.84 11.88 -6.23
CA ASP A 46 5.02 10.93 -5.13
C ASP A 46 5.18 9.48 -5.59
N ALA A 47 5.09 9.18 -6.89
CA ALA A 47 5.36 7.83 -7.38
C ALA A 47 6.77 7.36 -6.95
N PRO A 48 6.91 6.09 -6.55
CA PRO A 48 8.05 5.60 -5.76
C PRO A 48 9.38 5.54 -6.52
N SER A 49 9.37 5.66 -7.85
CA SER A 49 10.57 5.67 -8.67
C SER A 49 10.54 6.77 -9.72
N LEU A 50 11.69 7.20 -10.22
CA LEU A 50 11.76 8.15 -11.35
C LEU A 50 10.98 7.62 -12.57
N HIS A 51 11.07 6.32 -12.84
CA HIS A 51 10.34 5.70 -13.94
C HIS A 51 8.83 5.76 -13.71
N GLY A 52 8.35 5.53 -12.49
CA GLY A 52 6.95 5.68 -12.11
C GLY A 52 6.49 7.13 -12.31
N ARG A 53 7.24 8.10 -11.79
CA ARG A 53 6.95 9.54 -11.99
C ARG A 53 6.82 9.90 -13.48
N GLN A 54 7.72 9.38 -14.31
CA GLN A 54 7.65 9.53 -15.77
C GLN A 54 6.44 8.84 -16.39
N ASN A 55 6.11 7.61 -16.00
CA ASN A 55 4.95 6.89 -16.51
C ASN A 55 3.64 7.64 -16.23
N ASN A 56 3.48 8.16 -15.01
CA ASN A 56 2.32 8.97 -14.64
C ASN A 56 2.28 10.29 -15.45
N ALA A 57 3.43 10.93 -15.68
CA ALA A 57 3.52 12.11 -16.54
C ALA A 57 3.16 11.80 -17.99
N TRP A 58 3.61 10.67 -18.54
CA TRP A 58 3.23 10.21 -19.88
C TRP A 58 1.74 9.90 -20.00
N ALA A 59 1.13 9.26 -19.01
CA ALA A 59 -0.31 9.02 -18.99
C ALA A 59 -1.10 10.35 -19.07
N VAL A 60 -0.64 11.37 -18.33
CA VAL A 60 -1.22 12.72 -18.38
C VAL A 60 -0.95 13.39 -19.73
N ASN A 61 0.24 13.22 -20.31
CA ASN A 61 0.58 13.76 -21.63
C ASN A 61 -0.36 13.21 -22.72
N ASP A 62 -0.59 11.90 -22.71
CA ASP A 62 -1.35 11.19 -23.73
C ASP A 62 -2.85 11.39 -23.59
N ALA A 63 -3.34 11.62 -22.37
CA ALA A 63 -4.73 11.99 -22.13
C ALA A 63 -5.03 13.40 -22.67
N LYS A 64 -6.18 13.58 -23.34
CA LYS A 64 -6.64 14.93 -23.67
C LYS A 64 -7.05 15.69 -22.40
N PRO A 65 -6.95 17.03 -22.36
CA PRO A 65 -7.32 17.81 -21.17
C PRO A 65 -8.71 17.51 -20.61
N GLU A 66 -9.69 17.25 -21.48
CA GLU A 66 -11.06 16.88 -21.13
C GLU A 66 -11.22 15.47 -20.57
N HIS A 67 -10.23 14.60 -20.70
CA HIS A 67 -10.22 13.21 -20.20
C HIS A 67 -9.33 13.02 -18.96
N LEU A 68 -8.85 14.10 -18.36
CA LEU A 68 -8.04 14.00 -17.14
C LEU A 68 -8.87 13.56 -15.92
N ASP A 69 -10.18 13.84 -15.88
CA ASP A 69 -11.06 13.27 -14.86
C ASP A 69 -11.15 11.74 -14.97
N ASP A 70 -11.28 11.21 -16.20
CA ASP A 70 -11.33 9.76 -16.45
C ASP A 70 -10.02 9.07 -16.02
N LEU A 71 -8.86 9.68 -16.30
CA LEU A 71 -7.57 9.16 -15.87
C LEU A 71 -7.41 9.17 -14.35
N ALA A 72 -7.85 10.24 -13.69
CA ALA A 72 -7.81 10.33 -12.23
C ALA A 72 -8.73 9.29 -11.58
N GLU A 73 -9.92 9.10 -12.14
CA GLU A 73 -10.86 8.09 -11.65
C GLU A 73 -10.31 6.68 -11.86
N TYR A 74 -9.64 6.40 -12.99
CA TYR A 74 -8.93 5.14 -13.20
C TYR A 74 -7.89 4.86 -12.10
N TYR A 75 -7.08 5.85 -11.71
CA TYR A 75 -6.12 5.67 -10.60
C TYR A 75 -6.82 5.47 -9.26
N TYR A 76 -7.92 6.20 -9.01
CA TYR A 76 -8.69 6.04 -7.79
C TYR A 76 -9.28 4.61 -7.68
N THR A 77 -9.96 4.14 -8.73
CA THR A 77 -10.65 2.84 -8.73
C THR A 77 -9.73 1.64 -8.94
N SER A 78 -8.59 1.81 -9.61
CA SER A 78 -7.66 0.71 -9.90
C SER A 78 -6.47 0.60 -8.94
N ILE A 79 -6.22 1.63 -8.12
CA ILE A 79 -5.10 1.64 -7.16
C ILE A 79 -5.58 1.93 -5.76
N LEU A 80 -6.17 3.10 -5.53
CA LEU A 80 -6.45 3.59 -4.17
C LEU A 80 -7.55 2.77 -3.49
N VAL A 81 -8.68 2.57 -4.17
CA VAL A 81 -9.82 1.82 -3.63
C VAL A 81 -9.47 0.35 -3.34
N PRO A 82 -8.86 -0.44 -4.24
CA PRO A 82 -8.51 -1.84 -3.97
C PRO A 82 -7.55 -2.00 -2.80
N VAL A 83 -6.49 -1.17 -2.75
CA VAL A 83 -5.46 -1.27 -1.71
C VAL A 83 -6.05 -0.92 -0.34
N ARG A 84 -6.83 0.17 -0.27
CA ARG A 84 -7.53 0.56 0.96
C ARG A 84 -8.57 -0.47 1.39
N ALA A 85 -9.31 -1.04 0.44
CA ALA A 85 -10.34 -2.03 0.72
C ALA A 85 -9.75 -3.35 1.23
N ALA A 86 -8.59 -3.76 0.75
CA ALA A 86 -7.93 -5.00 1.17
C ALA A 86 -7.08 -4.81 2.45
N GLY A 87 -6.63 -3.58 2.72
CA GLY A 87 -5.74 -3.25 3.84
C GLY A 87 -6.35 -3.47 5.23
N GLY A 88 -5.47 -3.71 6.21
CA GLY A 88 -5.84 -3.77 7.64
C GLY A 88 -6.62 -5.02 8.02
N LYS A 89 -6.76 -5.94 7.08
CA LYS A 89 -7.44 -7.22 7.26
C LYS A 89 -6.39 -8.31 7.31
N THR A 90 -6.35 -9.04 8.41
CA THR A 90 -5.76 -10.37 8.44
C THR A 90 -6.85 -11.32 7.95
N PRO A 91 -6.77 -11.91 6.73
CA PRO A 91 -7.77 -12.91 6.35
C PRO A 91 -7.66 -14.05 7.36
N ALA A 92 -8.78 -14.59 7.84
CA ALA A 92 -8.76 -15.73 8.75
C ALA A 92 -7.90 -16.86 8.14
N PRO A 93 -7.17 -17.66 8.95
CA PRO A 93 -6.62 -18.92 8.47
C PRO A 93 -7.77 -19.68 7.81
N ARG A 94 -7.59 -20.15 6.57
CA ARG A 94 -8.59 -21.00 5.91
C ARG A 94 -8.76 -22.26 6.77
N SER A 95 -9.81 -22.29 7.59
CA SER A 95 -10.22 -23.48 8.33
C SER A 95 -10.80 -24.46 7.33
N HIS A 96 -9.97 -25.35 6.78
CA HIS A 96 -10.51 -26.48 6.03
C HIS A 96 -11.37 -27.33 6.99
N PRO A 97 -12.63 -27.67 6.65
CA PRO A 97 -13.57 -28.39 7.55
C PRO A 97 -13.16 -29.82 7.92
N PHE A 98 -11.95 -30.27 7.60
CA PHE A 98 -11.51 -31.66 7.76
C PHE A 98 -10.20 -31.77 8.56
N ARG A 99 -9.95 -30.87 9.51
CA ARG A 99 -8.87 -31.09 10.48
C ARG A 99 -9.36 -32.05 11.58
N ASN A 100 -9.39 -33.35 11.26
CA ASN A 100 -9.53 -34.39 12.27
C ASN A 100 -8.31 -34.36 13.19
N GLU A 101 -8.55 -34.42 14.49
CA GLU A 101 -7.60 -34.16 15.58
C GLU A 101 -6.54 -35.25 15.80
N PHE A 102 -6.33 -36.15 14.84
CA PHE A 102 -5.36 -37.22 14.93
C PHE A 102 -4.79 -37.53 13.53
N ASP A 103 -3.81 -36.75 13.08
CA ASP A 103 -2.78 -37.32 12.23
C ASP A 103 -1.44 -36.62 12.45
N SER A 104 -0.45 -37.38 12.89
CA SER A 104 0.95 -36.94 13.05
C SER A 104 1.68 -37.10 11.73
N THR A 105 1.17 -36.44 10.69
CA THR A 105 1.83 -36.32 9.40
C THR A 105 2.15 -34.84 9.18
N VAL A 106 3.44 -34.55 9.00
CA VAL A 106 3.98 -33.22 8.69
C VAL A 106 3.37 -32.77 7.36
N THR A 107 2.24 -32.11 7.45
CA THR A 107 1.59 -31.44 6.32
C THR A 107 2.15 -30.03 6.23
N ALA A 108 2.52 -29.61 5.02
CA ALA A 108 3.02 -28.27 4.76
C ALA A 108 2.04 -27.26 5.34
N GLU A 109 2.47 -26.49 6.35
CA GLU A 109 1.68 -25.37 6.84
C GLU A 109 1.38 -24.44 5.65
N PRO A 110 0.14 -23.95 5.49
CA PRO A 110 -0.18 -23.02 4.42
C PRO A 110 0.82 -21.86 4.47
N GLU A 111 1.46 -21.53 3.35
CA GLU A 111 2.63 -20.64 3.27
C GLU A 111 2.42 -19.29 3.99
N LYS A 112 1.17 -18.80 3.98
CA LYS A 112 0.72 -17.63 4.74
C LYS A 112 0.94 -17.77 6.26
N CYS A 113 0.58 -18.90 6.84
CA CYS A 113 0.78 -19.17 8.27
C CYS A 113 2.27 -19.19 8.60
N LEU A 114 3.06 -19.78 7.70
CA LEU A 114 4.51 -19.88 7.86
C LEU A 114 5.21 -18.51 7.77
N SER A 115 4.85 -17.65 6.81
CA SER A 115 5.44 -16.32 6.69
C SER A 115 5.02 -15.39 7.82
N THR A 116 3.76 -15.46 8.26
CA THR A 116 3.24 -14.73 9.43
C THR A 116 4.05 -15.09 10.69
N LEU A 117 4.27 -16.38 10.95
CA LEU A 117 5.06 -16.85 12.09
C LEU A 117 6.54 -16.44 11.97
N LYS A 118 7.13 -16.54 10.77
CA LYS A 118 8.51 -16.12 10.53
C LYS A 118 8.70 -14.61 10.74
N ALA A 119 7.72 -13.78 10.37
CA ALA A 119 7.75 -12.34 10.57
C ALA A 119 7.72 -11.98 12.06
N LEU A 120 6.85 -12.63 12.85
CA LEU A 120 6.83 -12.46 14.30
C LEU A 120 8.19 -12.79 14.93
N VAL A 121 8.82 -13.90 14.53
CA VAL A 121 10.15 -14.28 15.02
C VAL A 121 11.22 -13.26 14.58
N ARG A 122 11.21 -12.82 13.32
CA ARG A 122 12.13 -11.80 12.80
C ARG A 122 12.02 -10.50 13.59
N ASP A 123 10.81 -10.06 13.91
CA ASP A 123 10.55 -8.78 14.55
C ASP A 123 10.58 -8.89 16.09
N GLY A 124 10.94 -10.06 16.63
CA GLY A 124 11.02 -10.32 18.07
C GLY A 124 9.67 -10.25 18.79
N SER A 125 8.58 -10.55 18.08
CA SER A 125 7.19 -10.41 18.52
C SER A 125 6.86 -8.99 19.01
N LYS A 126 7.46 -7.98 18.37
CA LYS A 126 7.24 -6.56 18.67
C LYS A 126 6.60 -5.87 17.49
N CYS A 127 5.74 -4.90 17.78
CA CYS A 127 5.35 -3.94 16.76
C CYS A 127 6.59 -3.17 16.32
N VAL A 128 6.91 -3.24 15.02
CA VAL A 128 8.12 -2.58 14.51
C VAL A 128 8.06 -1.05 14.66
N ILE A 129 6.86 -0.47 14.72
CA ILE A 129 6.65 0.98 14.83
C ILE A 129 6.71 1.48 16.28
N THR A 130 6.01 0.82 17.20
CA THR A 130 5.88 1.29 18.60
C THR A 130 6.83 0.60 19.56
N GLY A 131 7.44 -0.51 19.15
CA GLY A 131 8.29 -1.35 20.01
C GLY A 131 7.52 -2.19 21.04
N LYS A 132 6.19 -2.04 21.14
CA LYS A 132 5.33 -2.81 22.06
C LYS A 132 5.41 -4.30 21.77
N VAL A 133 5.49 -5.10 22.82
CA VAL A 133 5.70 -6.56 22.73
C VAL A 133 4.39 -7.30 22.96
N ASP A 134 4.20 -8.44 22.29
CA ASP A 134 3.09 -9.33 22.62
C ASP A 134 3.27 -9.93 24.02
N GLY A 135 2.31 -9.70 24.91
CA GLY A 135 2.35 -10.19 26.29
C GLY A 135 2.43 -11.71 26.41
N LYS A 136 1.97 -12.47 25.41
CA LYS A 136 2.09 -13.96 25.39
C LYS A 136 3.51 -14.42 25.09
N HIS A 137 4.32 -13.57 24.48
CA HIS A 137 5.69 -13.87 24.05
C HIS A 137 6.73 -13.08 24.86
N ALA A 138 6.30 -12.34 25.88
CA ALA A 138 7.17 -11.55 26.73
C ALA A 138 8.00 -12.43 27.67
N PRO A 139 9.30 -12.13 27.87
CA PRO A 139 10.09 -12.79 28.90
C PRO A 139 9.54 -12.47 30.30
N GLY A 140 9.68 -13.44 31.22
CA GLY A 140 8.96 -13.48 32.51
C GLY A 140 9.28 -12.38 33.53
N ASP A 141 10.24 -11.48 33.29
CA ASP A 141 10.51 -10.32 34.14
C ASP A 141 10.53 -9.03 33.30
N THR A 142 9.36 -8.42 33.15
CA THR A 142 9.11 -7.30 32.21
C THR A 142 8.24 -6.22 32.85
N THR A 143 8.60 -5.81 34.06
CA THR A 143 7.91 -4.78 34.88
C THR A 143 7.86 -3.37 34.25
N TRP A 144 8.47 -3.17 33.07
CA TRP A 144 8.60 -1.88 32.39
C TRP A 144 8.27 -1.92 30.88
N MET A 145 7.69 -3.02 30.38
CA MET A 145 7.32 -3.14 28.97
C MET A 145 5.86 -2.78 28.73
N ASP A 146 5.60 -1.95 27.71
CA ASP A 146 4.26 -1.75 27.18
C ASP A 146 3.88 -2.95 26.31
N PHE A 147 2.79 -3.61 26.69
CA PHE A 147 2.27 -4.77 25.97
C PHE A 147 1.18 -4.36 24.98
N ALA A 148 1.20 -4.98 23.81
CA ALA A 148 0.09 -4.95 22.87
C ALA A 148 0.05 -6.26 22.09
N ARG A 149 -1.15 -6.73 21.73
CA ARG A 149 -1.27 -7.88 20.82
C ARG A 149 -0.64 -7.49 19.49
N THR A 150 0.29 -8.32 19.00
CA THR A 150 0.93 -8.12 17.71
C THR A 150 0.48 -9.17 16.71
N GLU A 151 0.48 -8.80 15.43
CA GLU A 151 0.20 -9.70 14.33
C GLU A 151 1.07 -9.35 13.12
N ALA A 152 1.22 -10.30 12.21
CA ALA A 152 1.88 -10.04 10.95
C ALA A 152 0.91 -9.34 10.00
N ALA A 153 1.36 -8.25 9.41
CA ALA A 153 0.64 -7.40 8.48
C ALA A 153 1.35 -7.45 7.13
N HIS A 154 0.57 -7.68 6.07
CA HIS A 154 1.07 -7.55 4.71
C HIS A 154 1.28 -6.07 4.37
N ILE A 155 2.36 -5.73 3.66
CA ILE A 155 2.65 -4.37 3.19
C ILE A 155 1.70 -4.03 2.05
N MET A 156 1.77 -4.82 0.98
CA MET A 156 0.76 -4.86 -0.07
C MET A 156 -0.26 -5.94 0.28
N PRO A 157 -1.56 -5.61 0.38
CA PRO A 157 -2.56 -6.50 0.97
C PRO A 157 -2.66 -7.87 0.28
N PHE A 158 -2.79 -8.93 1.09
CA PHE A 158 -2.92 -10.32 0.64
C PHE A 158 -4.04 -10.52 -0.40
N SER A 159 -5.21 -9.92 -0.18
CA SER A 159 -6.40 -10.09 -1.04
C SER A 159 -6.32 -9.36 -2.39
N LEU A 160 -5.26 -8.58 -2.65
CA LEU A 160 -4.97 -8.13 -4.02
C LEU A 160 -4.56 -9.29 -4.92
N ASN A 161 -4.11 -10.39 -4.32
CA ASN A 161 -3.69 -11.56 -5.07
C ASN A 161 -4.88 -12.44 -5.47
N ASP A 162 -4.61 -13.29 -6.44
CA ASP A 162 -5.59 -14.21 -6.95
C ASP A 162 -5.06 -15.63 -6.93
N PHE A 163 -5.43 -16.38 -5.89
CA PHE A 163 -4.95 -17.74 -5.72
C PHE A 163 -5.81 -18.76 -6.47
N GLU A 164 -7.10 -18.47 -6.68
CA GLU A 164 -8.09 -19.48 -7.09
C GLU A 164 -9.32 -18.90 -7.81
N GLU A 165 -9.39 -17.61 -8.14
CA GLU A 165 -10.57 -17.05 -8.80
C GLU A 165 -10.77 -17.68 -10.18
N THR A 166 -12.01 -18.00 -10.49
CA THR A 166 -12.38 -18.58 -11.79
C THR A 166 -13.38 -17.71 -12.54
N ASP A 167 -13.92 -16.68 -11.87
CA ASP A 167 -14.72 -15.65 -12.48
C ASP A 167 -13.85 -14.74 -13.38
N VAL A 168 -14.08 -14.82 -14.69
CA VAL A 168 -13.32 -14.10 -15.71
C VAL A 168 -13.37 -12.57 -15.51
N PRO A 169 -14.53 -11.94 -15.24
CA PRO A 169 -14.60 -10.52 -14.90
C PRO A 169 -13.73 -10.13 -13.70
N MET A 170 -13.79 -10.90 -12.62
CA MET A 170 -13.00 -10.65 -11.40
C MET A 170 -11.49 -10.75 -11.67
N MET A 171 -11.07 -11.79 -12.40
CA MET A 171 -9.69 -12.02 -12.83
C MET A 171 -9.14 -10.86 -13.69
N ALA A 172 -9.95 -10.38 -14.64
CA ALA A 172 -9.59 -9.23 -15.46
C ALA A 172 -9.40 -7.96 -14.61
N LYS A 173 -10.28 -7.75 -13.61
CA LYS A 173 -10.20 -6.61 -12.69
C LYS A 173 -8.94 -6.65 -11.82
N LYS A 174 -8.62 -7.79 -11.20
CA LYS A 174 -7.38 -7.96 -10.43
C LYS A 174 -6.13 -7.77 -11.30
N THR A 175 -6.16 -8.27 -12.54
CA THR A 175 -5.07 -8.06 -13.50
C THR A 175 -4.89 -6.57 -13.82
N ALA A 176 -5.99 -5.82 -13.99
CA ALA A 176 -5.93 -4.37 -14.20
C ALA A 176 -5.36 -3.62 -12.99
N VAL A 177 -5.70 -4.02 -11.76
CA VAL A 177 -5.13 -3.46 -10.53
C VAL A 177 -3.60 -3.65 -10.47
N TRP A 178 -3.11 -4.86 -10.74
CA TRP A 178 -1.67 -5.13 -10.77
C TRP A 178 -0.94 -4.36 -11.87
N ALA A 179 -1.54 -4.26 -13.07
CA ALA A 179 -0.98 -3.46 -14.15
C ALA A 179 -0.93 -1.96 -13.80
N ALA A 180 -1.98 -1.44 -13.14
CA ALA A 180 -2.02 -0.07 -12.66
C ALA A 180 -0.93 0.20 -11.62
N LEU A 181 -0.79 -0.67 -10.62
CA LEU A 181 0.26 -0.60 -9.59
C LEU A 181 1.68 -0.64 -10.20
N GLN A 182 1.91 -1.51 -11.17
CA GLN A 182 3.22 -1.62 -11.84
C GLN A 182 3.54 -0.37 -12.65
N THR A 183 2.57 0.15 -13.41
CA THR A 183 2.73 1.37 -14.20
C THR A 183 2.96 2.59 -13.31
N PHE A 184 2.12 2.76 -12.28
CA PHE A 184 2.22 3.82 -11.28
C PHE A 184 3.57 3.81 -10.57
N SER A 185 4.01 2.63 -10.14
CA SER A 185 5.26 2.50 -9.39
C SER A 185 6.51 2.67 -10.26
N GLY A 186 6.44 2.23 -11.53
CA GLY A 186 7.61 2.07 -12.38
C GLY A 186 8.60 1.00 -11.88
N CYS A 187 8.17 0.13 -10.96
CA CYS A 187 8.97 -0.93 -10.39
C CYS A 187 8.42 -2.30 -10.83
N PRO A 188 9.28 -3.32 -11.04
CA PRO A 188 8.81 -4.66 -11.30
C PRO A 188 8.10 -5.23 -10.05
N LEU A 189 6.82 -5.57 -10.19
CA LEU A 189 6.00 -6.16 -9.12
C LEU A 189 5.75 -7.65 -9.33
N ASP A 190 6.34 -8.28 -10.35
CA ASP A 190 6.12 -9.68 -10.71
C ASP A 190 6.47 -10.64 -9.57
N GLY A 191 7.52 -10.32 -8.79
CA GLY A 191 7.92 -11.10 -7.62
C GLY A 191 7.01 -10.95 -6.41
N LEU A 192 6.03 -10.04 -6.45
CA LEU A 192 5.05 -9.81 -5.38
C LEU A 192 3.70 -10.48 -5.67
N ARG A 193 3.39 -10.77 -6.94
CA ARG A 193 2.17 -11.46 -7.35
C ARG A 193 2.29 -12.98 -7.11
N GLY A 194 1.16 -13.68 -7.02
CA GLY A 194 1.14 -15.13 -6.83
C GLY A 194 1.72 -15.50 -5.45
N ASP A 195 2.58 -16.50 -5.40
CA ASP A 195 3.17 -16.96 -4.13
C ASP A 195 4.00 -15.87 -3.44
N GLY A 196 4.51 -14.91 -4.21
CA GLY A 196 5.29 -13.76 -3.73
C GLY A 196 4.54 -12.87 -2.73
N ILE A 197 3.21 -12.85 -2.74
CA ILE A 197 2.42 -12.01 -1.83
C ILE A 197 2.62 -12.42 -0.36
N ASN A 198 2.95 -13.70 -0.11
CA ASN A 198 3.23 -14.24 1.22
C ASN A 198 4.73 -14.14 1.58
N SER A 199 5.57 -13.56 0.73
CA SER A 199 7.00 -13.39 1.02
C SER A 199 7.22 -12.61 2.31
N MET A 200 8.26 -12.98 3.04
CA MET A 200 8.75 -12.24 4.22
C MET A 200 9.06 -10.77 3.91
N GLU A 201 9.41 -10.49 2.66
CA GLU A 201 9.65 -9.15 2.15
C GLU A 201 8.38 -8.28 2.07
N ASN A 202 7.19 -8.91 2.04
CA ASN A 202 5.89 -8.24 2.03
C ASN A 202 5.19 -8.28 3.39
N VAL A 203 5.88 -8.69 4.47
CA VAL A 203 5.25 -8.88 5.79
C VAL A 203 6.06 -8.22 6.90
N LEU A 204 5.38 -7.53 7.82
CA LEU A 204 5.96 -6.94 9.03
C LEU A 204 5.03 -7.06 10.23
N THR A 205 5.58 -7.00 11.45
CA THR A 205 4.80 -7.17 12.68
C THR A 205 4.28 -5.82 13.19
N LEU A 206 2.96 -5.71 13.35
CA LEU A 206 2.29 -4.52 13.89
C LEU A 206 1.43 -4.89 15.09
N GLU A 207 1.24 -3.94 15.99
CA GLU A 207 0.15 -4.01 16.96
C GLU A 207 -1.16 -3.57 16.30
N ALA A 208 -2.28 -4.06 16.81
CA ALA A 208 -3.60 -3.94 16.18
C ALA A 208 -3.96 -2.52 15.68
N TYR A 209 -3.68 -1.48 16.45
CA TYR A 209 -3.99 -0.10 16.06
C TYR A 209 -3.05 0.42 14.96
N MET A 210 -1.75 0.09 15.02
CA MET A 210 -0.84 0.37 13.90
C MET A 210 -1.22 -0.41 12.64
N HIS A 211 -1.63 -1.68 12.78
CA HIS A 211 -2.06 -2.49 11.64
C HIS A 211 -3.30 -1.89 10.97
N GLN A 212 -4.27 -1.47 11.77
CA GLN A 212 -5.44 -0.75 11.28
C GLN A 212 -5.02 0.51 10.52
N MET A 213 -4.26 1.44 11.13
CA MET A 213 -3.84 2.67 10.45
C MET A 213 -3.01 2.42 9.18
N PHE A 214 -2.18 1.37 9.17
CA PHE A 214 -1.37 0.99 8.02
C PHE A 214 -2.24 0.49 6.85
N GLY A 215 -3.27 -0.31 7.18
CA GLY A 215 -4.27 -0.78 6.23
C GLY A 215 -5.21 0.32 5.73
N GLU A 216 -5.53 1.28 6.58
CA GLU A 216 -6.35 2.44 6.26
C GLU A 216 -5.60 3.49 5.42
N LEU A 217 -4.32 3.24 5.08
CA LEU A 217 -3.45 4.20 4.40
C LEU A 217 -3.35 5.52 5.17
N ILE A 218 -3.36 5.45 6.49
CA ILE A 218 -3.18 6.59 7.41
C ILE A 218 -1.76 6.64 7.92
N LEU A 219 -1.11 5.48 8.04
CA LEU A 219 0.25 5.28 8.46
C LEU A 219 1.05 4.62 7.33
N ALA A 220 2.25 5.11 7.03
CA ALA A 220 3.14 4.49 6.07
C ALA A 220 4.61 4.60 6.51
N LEU A 221 5.47 3.75 5.93
CA LEU A 221 6.91 3.76 6.15
C LEU A 221 7.62 4.15 4.85
N GLU A 222 8.19 5.36 4.83
CA GLU A 222 8.91 5.87 3.67
C GLU A 222 10.41 5.56 3.81
N PRO A 223 11.04 4.83 2.85
CA PRO A 223 12.47 4.56 2.91
C PRO A 223 13.30 5.84 2.86
N ILE A 224 14.40 5.87 3.61
CA ILE A 224 15.41 6.92 3.48
C ILE A 224 16.51 6.43 2.54
N GLU A 225 16.65 7.06 1.38
CA GLU A 225 17.57 6.62 0.31
C GLU A 225 19.03 6.41 0.79
N ALA A 226 19.51 7.27 1.71
CA ALA A 226 20.86 7.20 2.23
C ALA A 226 21.05 6.20 3.40
N GLN A 227 19.98 5.59 3.92
CA GLN A 227 20.03 4.77 5.13
C GLN A 227 19.28 3.44 4.94
N PRO A 228 19.99 2.32 4.71
CA PRO A 228 19.33 1.03 4.49
C PRO A 228 18.52 0.62 5.72
N ASN A 229 17.31 0.11 5.46
CA ASN A 229 16.36 -0.35 6.47
C ASN A 229 15.91 0.73 7.47
N VAL A 230 16.16 2.01 7.21
CA VAL A 230 15.63 3.13 8.00
C VAL A 230 14.50 3.78 7.23
N TYR A 231 13.37 3.99 7.92
CA TYR A 231 12.15 4.51 7.33
C TYR A 231 11.64 5.68 8.16
N ARG A 232 11.18 6.72 7.48
CA ARG A 232 10.39 7.78 8.07
C ARG A 232 8.97 7.28 8.27
N ILE A 233 8.42 7.50 9.46
CA ILE A 233 7.00 7.24 9.73
C ILE A 233 6.20 8.43 9.20
N LEU A 234 5.30 8.14 8.26
CA LEU A 234 4.35 9.10 7.73
C LEU A 234 2.97 8.85 8.35
N THR A 235 2.34 9.91 8.82
CA THR A 235 0.96 9.88 9.32
C THR A 235 0.11 10.95 8.64
N SER A 236 -1.09 10.57 8.25
CA SER A 236 -2.05 11.43 7.55
C SER A 236 -3.40 11.46 8.28
N GLY A 237 -4.41 12.14 7.72
CA GLY A 237 -5.76 12.22 8.29
C GLY A 237 -5.78 12.61 9.78
N TYR A 238 -6.55 11.87 10.58
CA TYR A 238 -6.68 12.10 12.03
C TYR A 238 -5.36 11.89 12.79
N ALA A 239 -4.43 11.10 12.25
CA ALA A 239 -3.18 10.74 12.90
C ALA A 239 -2.06 11.77 12.68
N LYS A 240 -2.27 12.80 11.84
CA LYS A 240 -1.26 13.82 11.50
C LYS A 240 -0.65 14.55 12.71
N LYS A 241 -1.33 14.54 13.87
CA LYS A 241 -0.88 15.15 15.13
C LYS A 241 -0.54 14.12 16.21
N SER A 242 -0.35 12.84 15.86
CA SER A 242 -0.04 11.79 16.82
C SER A 242 1.32 12.06 17.48
N ARG A 243 1.29 12.54 18.73
CA ARG A 243 2.49 12.95 19.49
C ARG A 243 3.23 11.78 20.16
N GLY A 244 2.84 10.54 19.87
CA GLY A 244 3.37 9.34 20.53
C GLY A 244 4.16 8.41 19.62
N LEU A 245 4.24 8.69 18.32
CA LEU A 245 5.00 7.88 17.37
C LEU A 245 6.40 8.45 17.18
N PRO A 246 7.42 7.58 17.00
CA PRO A 246 8.74 8.05 16.61
C PRO A 246 8.70 8.62 15.18
N ASP A 247 9.62 9.52 14.86
CA ASP A 247 9.76 10.07 13.51
C ASP A 247 10.34 9.04 12.52
N PHE A 248 11.14 8.10 13.04
CA PHE A 248 11.88 7.12 12.26
C PHE A 248 11.87 5.75 12.94
N VAL A 249 11.97 4.71 12.11
CA VAL A 249 12.12 3.32 12.54
C VAL A 249 13.24 2.66 11.75
N THR A 250 14.00 1.78 12.41
CA THR A 250 14.95 0.87 11.76
C THR A 250 14.41 -0.54 11.82
N LEU A 251 14.27 -1.19 10.66
CA LEU A 251 13.86 -2.59 10.59
C LEU A 251 15.10 -3.49 10.68
N SER A 252 15.05 -4.50 11.54
CA SER A 252 16.17 -5.42 11.78
C SER A 252 15.68 -6.83 12.09
N ASP A 253 16.52 -7.83 11.78
CA ASP A 253 16.24 -9.22 12.14
C ASP A 253 16.67 -9.50 13.59
N HIS A 254 15.70 -9.49 14.51
CA HIS A 254 15.91 -9.81 15.92
C HIS A 254 16.13 -11.30 16.19
N SER A 255 15.91 -12.18 15.19
CA SER A 255 16.17 -13.61 15.33
C SER A 255 17.64 -13.99 15.14
N ASN A 256 18.47 -13.06 14.62
CA ASN A 256 19.86 -13.30 14.23
C ASN A 256 20.03 -14.52 13.30
N SER A 257 19.00 -14.83 12.50
CA SER A 257 18.98 -16.01 11.62
C SER A 257 18.98 -15.64 10.13
N GLY A 258 19.26 -14.38 9.80
CA GLY A 258 19.28 -13.88 8.42
C GLY A 258 17.91 -13.88 7.74
N LYS A 259 16.82 -13.67 8.51
CA LYS A 259 15.47 -13.58 7.93
C LYS A 259 15.34 -12.32 7.08
N ALA A 260 14.70 -12.46 5.91
CA ALA A 260 14.49 -11.33 5.00
C ALA A 260 13.68 -10.20 5.67
N LEU A 261 14.19 -8.98 5.52
CA LEU A 261 13.52 -7.76 5.96
C LEU A 261 12.44 -7.34 4.96
N PRO A 262 11.48 -6.50 5.36
CA PRO A 262 10.54 -5.88 4.43
C PRO A 262 11.26 -5.19 3.27
N ASN A 263 10.82 -5.45 2.05
CA ASN A 263 11.46 -4.89 0.87
C ASN A 263 11.15 -3.38 0.78
N PRO A 264 12.17 -2.51 0.70
CA PRO A 264 11.98 -1.06 0.61
C PRO A 264 11.10 -0.60 -0.56
N ALA A 265 11.09 -1.33 -1.68
CA ALA A 265 10.26 -0.99 -2.82
C ALA A 265 8.76 -1.17 -2.52
N TYR A 266 8.37 -2.20 -1.75
CA TYR A 266 6.98 -2.42 -1.37
C TYR A 266 6.51 -1.37 -0.35
N LEU A 267 7.39 -0.98 0.59
CA LEU A 267 7.12 0.09 1.54
C LEU A 267 7.03 1.46 0.83
N SER A 268 7.90 1.72 -0.14
CA SER A 268 7.84 2.93 -0.97
C SER A 268 6.54 3.01 -1.77
N LEU A 269 6.11 1.89 -2.37
CA LEU A 269 4.84 1.81 -3.09
C LEU A 269 3.64 2.10 -2.17
N HIS A 270 3.59 1.45 -1.01
CA HIS A 270 2.54 1.70 -0.01
C HIS A 270 2.53 3.16 0.45
N ALA A 271 3.70 3.74 0.73
CA ALA A 271 3.83 5.15 1.12
C ALA A 271 3.38 6.11 0.01
N ALA A 272 3.73 5.84 -1.25
CA ALA A 272 3.28 6.62 -2.39
C ALA A 272 1.75 6.59 -2.54
N ILE A 273 1.13 5.41 -2.41
CA ILE A 273 -0.33 5.24 -2.44
C ILE A 273 -1.00 6.04 -1.32
N CYS A 274 -0.44 5.97 -0.10
CA CYS A 274 -0.90 6.78 1.04
C CYS A 274 -0.83 8.28 0.73
N LYS A 275 0.31 8.79 0.26
CA LYS A 275 0.46 10.21 -0.09
C LYS A 275 -0.53 10.65 -1.16
N VAL A 276 -0.70 9.87 -2.23
CA VAL A 276 -1.62 10.19 -3.33
C VAL A 276 -3.06 10.25 -2.83
N LEU A 277 -3.49 9.27 -2.02
CA LEU A 277 -4.85 9.27 -1.45
C LEU A 277 -5.11 10.54 -0.63
N HIS A 278 -4.21 10.89 0.28
CA HIS A 278 -4.41 12.07 1.14
C HIS A 278 -4.24 13.39 0.38
N ALA A 279 -3.29 13.47 -0.56
CA ALA A 279 -3.13 14.65 -1.40
C ALA A 279 -4.35 14.92 -2.28
N SER A 280 -5.02 13.85 -2.75
CA SER A 280 -6.26 13.97 -3.55
C SER A 280 -7.45 14.56 -2.78
N GLY A 281 -7.43 14.52 -1.45
CA GLY A 281 -8.57 14.92 -0.61
C GLY A 281 -9.75 13.92 -0.63
N ARG A 282 -9.52 12.69 -1.08
CA ARG A 282 -10.54 11.63 -1.19
C ARG A 282 -10.41 10.55 -0.10
N ALA A 283 -9.51 10.72 0.87
CA ALA A 283 -9.36 9.79 1.99
C ALA A 283 -10.65 9.71 2.81
N GLU A 284 -11.20 10.87 3.22
CA GLU A 284 -12.43 10.93 4.01
C GLU A 284 -13.67 10.50 3.22
N GLU A 285 -13.67 10.69 1.90
CA GLU A 285 -14.70 10.15 1.00
C GLU A 285 -14.71 8.62 1.09
N LEU A 286 -13.54 8.00 0.93
CA LEU A 286 -13.41 6.55 0.94
C LEU A 286 -13.71 5.93 2.31
N ASP A 287 -13.33 6.61 3.39
CA ASP A 287 -13.65 6.19 4.77
C ASP A 287 -15.17 6.13 4.99
N ARG A 288 -15.90 7.19 4.61
CA ARG A 288 -17.38 7.22 4.71
C ARG A 288 -18.04 6.10 3.91
N ILE A 289 -17.59 5.90 2.67
CA ILE A 289 -18.15 4.84 1.81
C ILE A 289 -17.97 3.47 2.47
N PHE A 290 -16.82 3.20 3.10
CA PHE A 290 -16.61 1.93 3.79
C PHE A 290 -17.35 1.78 5.10
N GLU A 291 -17.54 2.86 5.86
CA GLU A 291 -18.42 2.91 7.03
C GLU A 291 -19.87 2.59 6.65
N ASP A 292 -20.43 3.29 5.66
CA ASP A 292 -21.79 3.05 5.17
C ASP A 292 -22.00 1.59 4.70
N LEU A 293 -21.04 1.06 3.93
CA LEU A 293 -21.05 -0.33 3.48
C LEU A 293 -20.94 -1.36 4.63
N ASN A 294 -20.35 -0.99 5.78
CA ASN A 294 -20.24 -1.86 6.96
C ASN A 294 -21.51 -1.86 7.80
N GLU A 295 -22.18 -0.72 7.91
CA GLU A 295 -23.36 -0.54 8.76
C GLU A 295 -24.65 -1.06 8.10
N GLY A 296 -24.58 -1.45 6.82
CA GLY A 296 -25.74 -1.97 6.08
C GLY A 296 -26.80 -0.91 5.80
N GLU A 297 -26.45 0.37 5.95
CA GLU A 297 -27.35 1.47 5.64
C GLU A 297 -27.57 1.53 4.12
N THR A 298 -28.84 1.48 3.72
CA THR A 298 -29.26 1.82 2.36
C THR A 298 -28.87 3.28 2.10
N PHE A 299 -27.82 3.49 1.30
CA PHE A 299 -27.34 4.81 0.90
C PHE A 299 -28.50 5.74 0.54
N ALA A 300 -28.57 6.89 1.22
CA ALA A 300 -29.52 7.93 0.86
C ALA A 300 -29.21 8.42 -0.56
N LEU A 301 -30.10 8.08 -1.48
CA LEU A 301 -30.06 8.31 -2.92
C LEU A 301 -29.73 9.77 -3.29
N SER A 302 -28.48 10.09 -3.64
CA SER A 302 -28.17 11.31 -4.39
C SER A 302 -28.26 11.05 -5.89
N HIS A 303 -28.97 11.92 -6.61
CA HIS A 303 -29.29 11.81 -8.04
C HIS A 303 -28.14 12.23 -8.97
N ASP A 304 -26.90 12.33 -8.47
CA ASP A 304 -25.78 13.00 -9.14
C ASP A 304 -24.68 12.07 -9.68
N GLY A 305 -24.94 10.76 -9.79
CA GLY A 305 -23.96 9.79 -10.28
C GLY A 305 -23.13 9.11 -9.19
N SER A 306 -23.28 9.54 -7.93
CA SER A 306 -22.69 8.94 -6.73
C SER A 306 -22.98 7.43 -6.60
N MET A 307 -24.17 6.96 -7.01
CA MET A 307 -24.54 5.53 -6.92
C MET A 307 -23.69 4.61 -7.83
N ALA A 308 -23.27 5.06 -9.00
CA ALA A 308 -22.43 4.26 -9.88
C ALA A 308 -21.03 4.07 -9.28
N ASN A 309 -20.47 5.14 -8.73
CA ASN A 309 -19.19 5.10 -8.01
C ASN A 309 -19.30 4.24 -6.74
N LEU A 310 -20.39 4.35 -5.97
CA LEU A 310 -20.64 3.51 -4.80
C LEU A 310 -20.76 2.03 -5.15
N LEU A 311 -21.49 1.68 -6.22
CA LEU A 311 -21.61 0.31 -6.69
C LEU A 311 -20.26 -0.23 -7.20
N GLU A 312 -19.50 0.58 -7.93
CA GLU A 312 -18.16 0.22 -8.38
C GLU A 312 -17.21 0.02 -7.20
N ILE A 313 -17.23 0.90 -6.20
CA ILE A 313 -16.44 0.79 -4.98
C ILE A 313 -16.87 -0.42 -4.15
N ALA A 314 -18.17 -0.72 -4.05
CA ALA A 314 -18.68 -1.91 -3.40
C ALA A 314 -18.20 -3.19 -4.11
N LEU A 315 -18.21 -3.20 -5.44
CA LEU A 315 -17.66 -4.30 -6.25
C LEU A 315 -16.14 -4.43 -6.06
N LEU A 316 -15.39 -3.32 -6.10
CA LEU A 316 -13.95 -3.28 -5.83
C LEU A 316 -13.62 -3.78 -4.42
N ARG A 317 -14.45 -3.40 -3.45
CA ARG A 317 -14.35 -3.88 -2.08
C ARG A 317 -14.60 -5.37 -2.00
N ALA A 318 -15.61 -5.89 -2.69
CA ALA A 318 -15.85 -7.34 -2.76
C ALA A 318 -14.63 -8.07 -3.36
N VAL A 319 -14.03 -7.54 -4.43
CA VAL A 319 -12.78 -8.06 -5.03
C VAL A 319 -11.65 -8.13 -4.02
N ALA A 320 -11.54 -7.11 -3.19
CA ALA A 320 -10.48 -6.93 -2.21
C ALA A 320 -10.71 -7.66 -0.87
N VAL A 321 -11.90 -8.24 -0.63
CA VAL A 321 -12.22 -8.96 0.62
C VAL A 321 -12.12 -10.48 0.45
N HIS A 322 -12.14 -10.98 -0.77
CA HIS A 322 -12.04 -12.41 -1.08
C HIS A 322 -10.60 -12.96 -1.06
#